data_AF-A0A9E5BME7-F1
#
_entry.id   AF-A0A9E5BME7-F1
#
_cell.length_a   1.000
_cell.length_b   1.000
_cell.length_c   1.000
_cell.angle_alpha   90.00
_cell.angle_beta   90.00
_cell.angle_gamma   90.00
#
_symmetry.space_group_name_H-M   'P 1'
#
loop_
_entity.id
_entity.type
_entity.pdbx_description
1 polymer ?
#
loop_
_entity_poly.entity_id
_entity_poly.type
_entity_poly.pdbx_seq_one_letter_code
_entity_poly.pdbx_strand_id
1 'polypeptide(L)' 'MSKPQFHWEDPLLLQDQLTTEERMVADAAREYAQGKLAPRVHEAYRSESTDPSIFREMGDL' A
#
# COMPACT_ATOMS: atom_id res chain seq x y z
N MET A 1 1.97 -10.78 -34.56
CA MET A 1 2.28 -9.90 -33.42
C MET A 1 1.15 -10.03 -32.41
N SER A 2 1.46 -10.35 -31.15
CA SER A 2 0.44 -10.40 -30.08
C SER A 2 -0.01 -8.97 -29.75
N LYS A 3 -1.31 -8.76 -29.53
CA LYS A 3 -1.85 -7.47 -29.08
C LYS A 3 -1.31 -7.20 -27.67
N PRO A 4 -0.77 -6.00 -27.37
CA PRO A 4 -0.37 -5.66 -26.01
C PRO A 4 -1.60 -5.74 -25.09
N GLN A 5 -1.44 -6.39 -23.94
CA GLN A 5 -2.48 -6.54 -22.95
C GLN A 5 -2.65 -5.21 -22.20
N PHE A 6 -3.86 -4.67 -22.21
CA PHE A 6 -4.16 -3.42 -21.52
C PHE A 6 -4.54 -3.69 -20.07
N HIS A 7 -3.85 -3.04 -19.13
CA HIS A 7 -4.12 -3.11 -17.70
C HIS A 7 -4.92 -1.88 -17.26
N TRP A 8 -6.20 -2.04 -16.90
CA TRP A 8 -7.07 -0.88 -16.63
C TRP A 8 -6.76 -0.19 -15.30
N GLU A 9 -6.25 -0.94 -14.31
CA GLU A 9 -5.79 -0.40 -13.01
C GLU A 9 -4.42 0.28 -13.11
N ASP A 10 -3.66 -0.03 -14.17
CA ASP A 10 -2.35 0.56 -14.45
C ASP A 10 -2.15 0.82 -15.96
N PRO A 11 -2.87 1.78 -16.57
CA PRO A 11 -2.88 1.98 -18.03
C PRO A 11 -1.52 2.36 -18.62
N LEU A 12 -0.62 2.90 -17.80
CA LEU A 12 0.70 3.38 -18.19
C LEU A 12 1.83 2.47 -17.66
N LEU A 13 1.48 1.31 -17.11
CA LEU A 13 2.43 0.33 -16.57
C LEU A 13 3.41 0.97 -15.59
N LEU A 14 2.91 1.75 -14.63
CA LEU A 14 3.69 2.35 -13.56
C LEU A 14 4.56 1.29 -12.86
N GLN A 15 4.04 0.08 -12.65
CA GLN A 15 4.81 -1.01 -12.03
C GLN A 15 6.09 -1.37 -12.80
N ASP A 16 6.09 -1.23 -14.12
CA ASP A 16 7.24 -1.53 -14.98
C ASP A 16 8.26 -0.38 -15.00
N GLN A 17 7.84 0.83 -14.60
CA GLN A 17 8.70 2.01 -14.52
C GLN A 17 9.49 2.09 -13.21
N LEU A 18 9.04 1.36 -12.18
CA LEU A 18 9.71 1.31 -10.89
C LEU A 18 10.96 0.42 -10.93
N THR A 19 11.93 0.74 -10.10
CA THR A 19 13.03 -0.14 -9.76
C THR A 19 12.54 -1.29 -8.86
N THR A 20 13.36 -2.33 -8.72
CA THR A 20 13.03 -3.44 -7.82
C THR A 20 12.92 -2.99 -6.36
N GLU A 21 13.78 -2.06 -5.93
CA GLU A 21 13.75 -1.51 -4.58
C GLU A 21 12.45 -0.73 -4.32
N GLU A 22 12.04 0.14 -5.25
CA GLU A 22 10.78 0.88 -5.14
C GLU A 22 9.55 -0.06 -5.10
N ARG A 23 9.55 -1.14 -5.89
CA ARG A 23 8.50 -2.16 -5.81
C ARG A 23 8.46 -2.84 -4.44
N MET A 24 9.61 -3.22 -3.89
CA MET A 24 9.68 -3.83 -2.57
C MET A 24 9.14 -2.89 -1.48
N VAL A 25 9.50 -1.61 -1.52
CA VAL A 25 8.98 -0.60 -0.57
C VAL A 25 7.46 -0.43 -0.73
N ALA A 26 6.96 -0.36 -1.97
CA ALA A 26 5.53 -0.25 -2.24
C ALA A 26 4.74 -1.47 -1.74
N ASP A 27 5.29 -2.67 -1.92
CA ASP A 27 4.67 -3.91 -1.46
C ASP A 27 4.67 -4.01 0.07
N ALA A 28 5.77 -3.66 0.74
CA ALA A 28 5.85 -3.61 2.20
C ALA A 28 4.84 -2.61 2.79
N ALA A 29 4.75 -1.41 2.19
CA ALA A 29 3.76 -0.40 2.58
C ALA A 29 2.32 -0.91 2.38
N ARG A 30 2.05 -1.60 1.26
CA ARG A 30 0.74 -2.19 0.98
C ARG A 30 0.38 -3.28 1.99
N GLU A 31 1.32 -4.17 2.32
CA GLU A 31 1.10 -5.24 3.30
C GLU A 31 0.79 -4.67 4.68
N TYR A 32 1.55 -3.68 5.15
CA TYR A 32 1.27 -3.00 6.41
C TYR A 32 -0.10 -2.30 6.41
N ALA A 33 -0.42 -1.57 5.34
CA ALA A 33 -1.70 -0.87 5.23
C ALA A 33 -2.89 -1.85 5.28
N GLN A 34 -2.83 -2.96 4.55
CA GLN A 34 -3.91 -3.94 4.53
C GLN A 34 -3.98 -4.78 5.81
N GLY A 35 -2.83 -5.17 6.37
CA GLY A 35 -2.76 -6.04 7.54
C GLY A 35 -3.00 -5.33 8.88
N LYS A 36 -2.56 -4.07 9.00
CA LYS A 36 -2.56 -3.34 10.28
C LYS A 36 -3.49 -2.12 10.28
N LEU A 37 -3.55 -1.36 9.19
CA LEU A 37 -4.34 -0.13 9.15
C LEU A 37 -5.81 -0.38 8.78
N ALA A 38 -6.07 -1.21 7.76
CA ALA A 38 -7.42 -1.49 7.28
C ALA A 38 -8.38 -2.04 8.37
N PRO A 39 -7.95 -2.92 9.30
CA PRO A 39 -8.83 -3.39 10.38
C PRO A 39 -9.17 -2.29 11.41
N ARG A 40 -8.30 -1.29 11.57
CA ARG A 40 -8.43 -0.23 12.58
C ARG A 40 -9.26 0.94 12.09
N VAL A 41 -9.27 1.21 10.78
CA VAL A 41 -9.78 2.47 10.19
C VAL A 41 -11.25 2.76 10.51
N HIS A 42 -12.12 1.74 10.52
CA HIS A 42 -13.56 1.96 10.73
C HIS A 42 -13.87 2.45 12.14
N GLU A 43 -13.23 1.86 13.16
CA GLU A 43 -13.46 2.26 14.54
C GLU A 43 -12.70 3.53 14.90
N ALA A 44 -11.46 3.66 14.44
CA ALA A 44 -10.67 4.88 14.59
C ALA A 44 -11.42 6.10 14.03
N TYR A 45 -12.00 5.96 12.83
CA TYR A 45 -12.78 7.03 12.20
C TYR A 45 -14.08 7.32 12.96
N ARG A 46 -14.82 6.28 13.38
CA ARG A 46 -16.08 6.44 14.12
C ARG A 46 -15.89 7.12 15.49
N SER A 47 -14.79 6.84 16.16
CA SER A 47 -14.48 7.34 17.49
C SER A 47 -13.59 8.59 17.51
N GLU A 48 -13.23 9.10 16.32
CA GLU A 48 -12.27 10.21 16.16
C GLU A 48 -10.98 9.99 16.97
N SER A 49 -10.47 8.76 16.98
CA SER A 49 -9.30 8.36 17.75
C SER A 49 -8.22 7.74 16.87
N THR A 50 -6.96 7.90 17.27
CA THR A 50 -5.80 7.36 16.56
C THR A 50 -4.92 6.60 17.54
N ASP A 51 -4.52 5.38 17.16
CA ASP A 51 -3.59 4.58 17.93
C ASP A 51 -2.14 5.09 17.76
N PRO A 52 -1.49 5.62 18.82
CA PRO A 52 -0.11 6.12 18.72
C PRO A 52 0.92 5.03 18.39
N SER A 53 0.60 3.74 18.57
CA SER A 53 1.50 2.65 18.20
C SER A 53 1.79 2.60 16.70
N ILE A 54 0.87 3.12 15.87
CA ILE A 54 1.03 3.20 14.40
C ILE A 54 2.34 3.90 14.01
N PHE A 55 2.75 4.94 14.74
CA PHE A 55 4.00 5.64 14.45
C PHE A 55 5.25 4.80 14.69
N ARG A 56 5.22 3.92 15.69
CA ARG A 56 6.33 2.98 15.96
C ARG A 56 6.31 1.86 14.94
N GLU A 57 5.14 1.27 14.70
CA GLU A 57 4.96 0.23 13.70
C GLU A 57 5.45 0.65 12.31
N MET A 58 5.20 1.90 11.90
CA MET A 58 5.71 2.44 10.63
C MET A 58 7.23 2.66 10.59
N GLY A 59 7.86 2.90 11.73
CA GLY A 59 9.31 3.10 11.83
C GLY A 59 10.11 1.80 11.92
N ASP A 60 9.44 0.70 12.28
CA ASP A 60 10.03 -0.64 12.37
C ASP A 60 10.04 -1.39 11.01
N LEU A 61 9.36 -0.85 9.99
CA LEU A 61 9.35 -1.34 8.60
C LEU A 61 10.60 -0.91 7.83
#